data_AF-A0A3L7LR59-F1
#
_entry.id   AF-A0A3L7LR59-F1
#
_cell.length_a   1.000
_cell.length_b   1.000
_cell.length_c   1.000
_cell.angle_alpha   90.00
_cell.angle_beta   90.00
_cell.angle_gamma   90.00
#
_symmetry.space_group_name_H-M   'P 1'
#
loop_
_entity.id
_entity.type
_entity.pdbx_description
1 polymer ?
#
loop_
_entity_poly.entity_id
_entity_poly.type
_entity_poly.pdbx_seq_one_letter_code
_entity_poly.pdbx_strand_id
1 'polypeptide(L)'
;LGFLVWAAVGGLTLRSPTVCWRWAALCPLGIALLVGQAIPQQVIDAKQPQSFLQTVRPQLENSRFIFANSVGVAAGLAWELQRSDISLFERQGELSYGLSYPDAADRFIREEDFSDWLRERCKEGSVALLLLPDGETQISHLPRVDETYRRGRLVLLAYHQRRP
;
A
#
# COMPACT_ATOMS: atom_id res chain seq x y z
N LEU A 1 -24.21 16.45 -9.18
CA LEU A 1 -25.26 15.46 -9.50
C LEU A 1 -26.07 15.04 -8.28
N GLY A 2 -25.47 14.69 -7.13
CA GLY A 2 -26.21 14.28 -5.92
C GLY A 2 -27.26 15.27 -5.42
N PHE A 3 -26.96 16.58 -5.44
CA PHE A 3 -27.92 17.61 -5.02
C PHE A 3 -29.14 17.78 -5.96
N LEU A 4 -29.01 17.48 -7.25
CA LEU A 4 -30.12 17.53 -8.20
C LEU A 4 -31.09 16.35 -8.01
N VAL A 5 -30.55 15.17 -7.69
CA VAL A 5 -31.36 13.99 -7.35
C VAL A 5 -32.15 14.24 -6.07
N TRP A 6 -31.53 14.89 -5.08
CA TRP A 6 -32.20 15.24 -3.83
C TRP A 6 -33.34 16.27 -4.04
N ALA A 7 -33.11 17.31 -4.84
CA ALA A 7 -34.12 18.30 -5.17
C ALA A 7 -35.30 17.73 -5.98
N ALA A 8 -35.04 16.82 -6.94
CA ALA A 8 -36.07 16.17 -7.74
C ALA A 8 -36.96 15.25 -6.88
N VAL A 9 -36.36 14.45 -6.00
CA VAL A 9 -37.08 13.54 -5.09
C VAL A 9 -37.88 14.33 -4.04
N GLY A 10 -37.32 15.41 -3.49
CA GLY A 10 -38.03 16.30 -2.57
C GLY A 10 -39.23 16.98 -3.25
N GLY A 11 -39.07 17.44 -4.49
CA GLY A 11 -40.14 18.06 -5.27
C GLY A 11 -41.29 17.09 -5.64
N LEU A 12 -40.96 15.84 -5.98
CA LEU A 12 -41.95 14.78 -6.23
C LEU A 12 -42.73 14.40 -4.97
N THR A 13 -42.07 14.42 -3.80
CA THR A 13 -42.69 14.09 -2.50
C THR A 13 -43.72 15.13 -2.06
N LEU A 14 -43.50 16.41 -2.38
CA LEU A 14 -44.43 17.50 -2.08
C LEU A 14 -45.68 17.50 -2.97
N ARG A 15 -45.63 16.82 -4.13
CA ARG A 15 -46.72 16.84 -5.12
C ARG A 15 -47.80 15.76 -4.87
N SER A 16 -47.50 14.74 -4.07
CA SER A 16 -48.38 13.55 -3.87
C SER A 16 -48.38 13.01 -2.42
N PRO A 17 -48.86 13.79 -1.44
CA PRO A 17 -48.69 13.47 -0.01
C PRO A 17 -49.43 12.21 0.48
N THR A 18 -50.51 11.79 -0.19
CA THR A 18 -51.37 10.68 0.26
C THR A 18 -50.90 9.28 -0.17
N VAL A 19 -50.07 9.17 -1.22
CA VAL A 19 -49.52 7.89 -1.72
C VAL A 19 -48.07 7.70 -1.26
N CYS A 20 -47.34 8.80 -1.00
CA CYS A 20 -45.91 8.78 -0.71
C CYS A 20 -45.51 8.49 0.74
N TRP A 21 -46.44 8.42 1.71
CA TRP A 21 -46.06 8.20 3.13
C TRP A 21 -45.35 6.85 3.37
N ARG A 22 -45.73 5.80 2.62
CA ARG A 22 -45.05 4.49 2.67
C ARG A 22 -43.69 4.50 1.95
N TRP A 23 -43.53 5.35 0.94
CA TRP A 23 -42.28 5.49 0.18
C TRP A 23 -41.29 6.48 0.81
N ALA A 24 -41.78 7.40 1.65
CA ALA A 24 -40.96 8.32 2.43
C ALA A 24 -40.05 7.59 3.44
N ALA A 25 -40.52 6.46 4.00
CA ALA A 25 -39.69 5.59 4.83
C ALA A 25 -38.62 4.82 4.04
N LEU A 26 -38.84 4.60 2.73
CA LEU A 26 -37.90 3.91 1.84
C LEU A 26 -36.79 4.84 1.32
N CYS A 27 -37.01 6.17 1.35
CA CYS A 27 -36.02 7.17 0.93
C CYS A 27 -34.71 7.14 1.75
N PRO A 28 -34.71 7.19 3.10
CA PRO A 28 -33.47 7.08 3.86
C PRO A 28 -32.82 5.70 3.68
N LEU A 29 -33.60 4.64 3.45
CA LEU A 29 -33.09 3.30 3.17
C LEU A 29 -32.38 3.23 1.81
N GLY A 30 -32.94 3.85 0.77
CA GLY A 30 -32.33 3.95 -0.55
C GLY A 30 -31.04 4.77 -0.53
N ILE A 31 -31.03 5.88 0.21
CA ILE A 31 -29.80 6.67 0.43
C ILE A 31 -28.78 5.84 1.22
N ALA A 32 -29.16 5.11 2.27
CA ALA A 32 -28.25 4.26 3.03
C ALA A 32 -27.64 3.14 2.16
N LEU A 33 -28.41 2.52 1.26
CA LEU A 33 -27.90 1.53 0.31
C LEU A 33 -27.00 2.15 -0.78
N LEU A 34 -27.35 3.33 -1.28
CA LEU A 34 -26.61 4.00 -2.37
C LEU A 34 -25.35 4.71 -1.88
N VAL A 35 -25.32 5.19 -0.64
CA VAL A 35 -24.11 5.78 -0.01
C VAL A 35 -23.02 4.72 0.13
N GLY A 36 -23.38 3.46 0.42
CA GLY A 36 -22.43 2.35 0.44
C GLY A 36 -21.79 2.07 -0.93
N GLN A 37 -22.52 2.31 -2.03
CA GLN A 37 -22.03 2.17 -3.42
C GLN A 37 -21.33 3.43 -3.95
N ALA A 38 -21.60 4.59 -3.34
CA ALA A 38 -20.94 5.86 -3.65
C ALA A 38 -19.64 6.06 -2.84
N ILE A 39 -19.23 5.09 -2.02
CA ILE A 39 -17.85 5.02 -1.52
C ILE A 39 -16.97 4.88 -2.77
N PRO A 40 -16.23 5.93 -3.16
CA PRO A 40 -15.51 5.90 -4.42
C PRO A 40 -14.46 4.81 -4.33
N GLN A 41 -14.34 3.99 -5.37
CA GLN A 41 -13.18 3.11 -5.56
C GLN A 41 -11.85 3.86 -5.43
N GLN A 42 -11.87 5.19 -5.57
CA GLN A 42 -10.73 6.10 -5.37
C GLN A 42 -10.19 6.14 -3.92
N VAL A 43 -10.99 5.77 -2.90
CA VAL A 43 -10.50 5.59 -1.52
C VAL A 43 -9.93 4.19 -1.32
N ILE A 44 -10.50 3.20 -2.01
CA ILE A 44 -10.06 1.79 -1.98
C ILE A 44 -8.68 1.66 -2.61
N ASP A 45 -8.45 2.26 -3.78
CA ASP A 45 -7.13 2.27 -4.45
C ASP A 45 -6.06 3.07 -3.68
N ALA A 46 -6.49 4.02 -2.84
CA ALA A 46 -5.58 4.78 -1.96
C ALA A 46 -5.30 4.08 -0.62
N LYS A 47 -6.07 3.03 -0.25
CA LYS A 47 -6.03 2.38 1.08
C LYS A 47 -5.83 0.85 1.05
N GLN A 48 -5.88 0.19 -0.11
CA GLN A 48 -5.67 -1.26 -0.24
C GLN A 48 -4.29 -1.60 -0.81
N PRO A 49 -3.26 -1.77 0.04
CA PRO A 49 -2.00 -2.37 -0.39
C PRO A 49 -2.17 -3.81 -0.90
N GLN A 50 -3.29 -4.48 -0.57
CA GLN A 50 -3.52 -5.90 -0.87
C GLN A 50 -3.66 -6.23 -2.37
N SER A 51 -4.23 -5.35 -3.20
CA SER A 51 -4.27 -5.59 -4.66
C SER A 51 -2.89 -5.47 -5.31
N PHE A 52 -2.09 -4.51 -4.82
CA PHE A 52 -0.72 -4.35 -5.25
C PHE A 52 0.11 -5.56 -4.79
N LEU A 53 0.01 -5.93 -3.52
CA LEU A 53 0.71 -7.06 -2.93
C LEU A 53 0.38 -8.37 -3.66
N GLN A 54 -0.88 -8.67 -3.97
CA GLN A 54 -1.23 -9.85 -4.78
C GLN A 54 -0.55 -9.87 -6.16
N THR A 55 -0.34 -8.70 -6.77
CA THR A 55 0.31 -8.60 -8.08
C THR A 55 1.81 -8.88 -7.97
N VAL A 56 2.45 -8.37 -6.93
CA VAL A 56 3.90 -8.51 -6.72
C VAL A 56 4.29 -9.71 -5.87
N ARG A 57 3.32 -10.39 -5.25
CA ARG A 57 3.48 -11.58 -4.42
C ARG A 57 4.37 -12.65 -5.05
N PRO A 58 4.18 -13.08 -6.30
CA PRO A 58 5.06 -14.08 -6.89
C PRO A 58 6.53 -13.61 -6.99
N GLN A 59 6.79 -12.33 -7.22
CA GLN A 59 8.16 -11.79 -7.17
C GLN A 59 8.73 -11.76 -5.75
N LEU A 60 7.91 -11.38 -4.77
CA LEU A 60 8.30 -11.35 -3.35
C LEU A 60 8.57 -12.75 -2.79
N GLU A 61 7.74 -13.74 -3.12
CA GLU A 61 7.91 -15.13 -2.68
C GLU A 61 9.19 -15.76 -3.25
N ASN A 62 9.54 -15.42 -4.49
CA ASN A 62 10.80 -15.86 -5.12
C ASN A 62 12.03 -15.05 -4.68
N SER A 63 11.85 -13.96 -3.93
CA SER A 63 12.95 -13.15 -3.44
C SER A 63 13.51 -13.72 -2.14
N ARG A 64 14.84 -13.85 -2.08
CA ARG A 64 15.51 -14.37 -0.88
C ARG A 64 15.45 -13.35 0.25
N PHE A 65 15.68 -12.07 -0.07
CA PHE A 65 15.65 -10.98 0.88
C PHE A 65 14.54 -9.98 0.54
N ILE A 66 13.76 -9.58 1.54
CA ILE A 66 12.67 -8.61 1.39
C ILE A 66 12.90 -7.45 2.34
N PHE A 67 12.85 -6.24 1.81
CA PHE A 67 13.00 -5.00 2.55
C PHE A 67 11.78 -4.12 2.42
N ALA A 68 11.43 -3.41 3.49
CA ALA A 68 10.38 -2.41 3.47
C ALA A 68 10.80 -1.14 4.22
N ASN A 69 10.41 0.03 3.71
CA ASN A 69 10.77 1.30 4.34
C ASN A 69 9.78 1.82 5.38
N SER A 70 8.81 1.01 5.79
CA SER A 70 7.87 1.37 6.84
C SER A 70 7.37 0.14 7.57
N VAL A 71 7.09 0.28 8.88
CA VAL A 71 6.60 -0.82 9.72
C VAL A 71 5.24 -1.30 9.26
N GLY A 72 4.34 -0.38 8.87
CA GLY A 72 3.02 -0.76 8.38
C GLY A 72 3.08 -1.64 7.12
N VAL A 73 4.01 -1.33 6.21
CA VAL A 73 4.21 -2.12 4.98
C VAL A 73 4.95 -3.41 5.27
N ALA A 74 5.98 -3.39 6.13
CA ALA A 74 6.69 -4.58 6.57
C ALA A 74 5.75 -5.58 7.26
N ALA A 75 4.90 -5.10 8.17
CA ALA A 75 3.91 -5.91 8.87
C ALA A 75 2.83 -6.45 7.92
N GLY A 76 2.36 -5.62 6.97
CA GLY A 76 1.44 -6.06 5.92
C GLY A 76 2.04 -7.17 5.04
N LEU A 77 3.29 -6.99 4.61
CA LEU A 77 4.04 -8.02 3.89
C LEU A 77 4.22 -9.29 4.71
N ALA A 78 4.57 -9.17 5.99
CA ALA A 78 4.79 -10.32 6.87
C ALA A 78 3.54 -11.15 7.05
N TRP A 79 2.40 -10.47 7.22
CA TRP A 79 1.09 -11.10 7.31
C TRP A 79 0.69 -11.78 5.99
N GLU A 80 0.84 -11.09 4.86
CA GLU A 80 0.36 -11.60 3.57
C GLU A 80 1.24 -12.73 3.00
N LEU A 81 2.56 -12.62 3.14
CA LEU A 81 3.52 -13.63 2.71
C LEU A 81 3.73 -14.74 3.75
N GLN A 82 3.17 -14.59 4.96
CA GLN A 82 3.48 -15.43 6.13
C GLN A 82 4.99 -15.57 6.38
N ARG A 83 5.75 -14.51 6.12
CA ARG A 83 7.21 -14.47 6.25
C ARG A 83 7.61 -13.62 7.44
N SER A 84 8.48 -14.17 8.29
CA SER A 84 9.00 -13.48 9.47
C SER A 84 10.34 -12.80 9.23
N ASP A 85 10.91 -12.89 8.03
CA ASP A 85 12.26 -12.46 7.64
C ASP A 85 12.30 -11.19 6.77
N ILE A 86 11.27 -10.35 6.88
CA ILE A 86 11.23 -9.03 6.24
C ILE A 86 12.08 -8.05 7.06
N SER A 87 13.02 -7.40 6.39
CA SER A 87 13.95 -6.44 6.98
C SER A 87 13.48 -5.01 6.72
N LEU A 88 13.90 -4.09 7.58
CA LEU A 88 13.55 -2.68 7.44
C LEU A 88 14.66 -1.95 6.69
N PHE A 89 14.26 -1.20 5.67
CA PHE A 89 15.10 -0.27 4.96
C PHE A 89 14.81 1.14 5.46
N GLU A 90 15.82 1.99 5.51
CA GLU A 90 15.80 3.32 6.11
C GLU A 90 14.46 4.10 6.09
N ARG A 91 14.04 4.54 7.28
CA ARG A 91 13.14 5.69 7.46
C ARG A 91 13.60 6.49 8.68
N GLN A 92 14.16 7.67 8.47
CA GLN A 92 14.63 8.62 9.49
C GLN A 92 13.52 9.24 10.38
N GLY A 93 12.31 8.68 10.40
CA GLY A 93 11.16 9.25 11.13
C GLY A 93 10.55 8.30 12.16
N GLU A 94 9.67 7.40 11.71
CA GLU A 94 8.74 6.65 12.58
C GLU A 94 9.39 5.57 13.48
N LEU A 95 10.67 5.26 13.27
CA LEU A 95 11.33 4.08 13.85
C LEU A 95 12.46 4.40 14.83
N SER A 96 12.85 5.67 15.00
CA SER A 96 13.93 6.06 15.92
C SER A 96 13.69 5.61 17.36
N TYR A 97 12.43 5.39 17.75
CA TYR A 97 12.08 4.91 19.09
C TYR A 97 12.15 3.37 19.23
N GLY A 98 11.92 2.61 18.15
CA GLY A 98 11.85 1.13 18.18
C GLY A 98 13.14 0.42 17.78
N LEU A 99 14.02 1.09 17.03
CA LEU A 99 15.32 0.55 16.58
C LEU A 99 16.40 0.55 17.68
N SER A 100 16.13 1.15 18.83
CA SER A 100 17.02 1.14 20.00
C SER A 100 17.14 -0.24 20.66
N TYR A 101 16.32 -1.21 20.25
CA TYR A 101 16.36 -2.58 20.77
C TYR A 101 17.43 -3.42 20.05
N PRO A 102 18.26 -4.21 20.79
CA PRO A 102 19.36 -5.00 20.23
C PRO A 102 18.91 -5.95 19.11
N ASP A 103 17.71 -6.51 19.21
CA ASP A 103 17.18 -7.50 18.26
C ASP A 103 16.83 -6.90 16.88
N ALA A 104 16.73 -5.57 16.76
CA ALA A 104 16.42 -4.90 15.50
C ALA A 104 17.67 -4.52 14.69
N ALA A 105 18.86 -4.54 15.31
CA ALA A 105 20.11 -4.08 14.71
C ALA A 105 20.54 -4.94 13.50
N ASP A 106 20.35 -6.26 13.57
CA ASP A 106 20.68 -7.19 12.48
C ASP A 106 19.69 -7.15 11.31
N ARG A 107 18.55 -6.47 11.47
CA ARG A 107 17.44 -6.45 10.50
C ARG A 107 17.20 -5.08 9.87
N PHE A 108 18.14 -4.15 10.08
CA PHE A 108 18.06 -2.78 9.62
C PHE A 108 19.29 -2.42 8.78
N ILE A 109 19.07 -1.80 7.63
CA ILE A 109 20.13 -1.36 6.71
C ILE A 109 19.89 0.10 6.33
N ARG A 110 20.96 0.90 6.42
CA ARG A 110 20.99 2.33 6.03
C ARG A 110 21.19 2.45 4.52
N GLU A 111 20.70 3.52 3.89
CA GLU A 111 20.89 3.80 2.45
C GLU A 111 22.36 3.75 2.05
N GLU A 112 23.22 4.36 2.87
CA GLU A 112 24.65 4.47 2.63
C GLU A 112 25.32 3.10 2.47
N ASP A 113 24.93 2.14 3.31
CA ASP A 113 25.46 0.77 3.30
C ASP A 113 24.70 -0.15 2.33
N PHE A 114 23.49 0.23 1.93
CA PHE A 114 22.60 -0.62 1.13
C PHE A 114 23.20 -0.99 -0.22
N SER A 115 23.91 -0.07 -0.88
CA SER A 115 24.52 -0.33 -2.19
C SER A 115 25.61 -1.41 -2.14
N ASP A 116 26.42 -1.40 -1.09
CA ASP A 116 27.47 -2.41 -0.87
C ASP A 116 26.86 -3.73 -0.38
N TRP A 117 25.91 -3.65 0.54
CA TRP A 117 25.16 -4.82 1.02
C TRP A 117 24.45 -5.55 -0.12
N LEU A 118 23.77 -4.79 -1.00
CA LEU A 118 23.06 -5.32 -2.15
C LEU A 118 24.02 -6.04 -3.10
N ARG A 119 25.19 -5.46 -3.37
CA ARG A 119 26.20 -6.11 -4.23
C ARG A 119 26.67 -7.46 -3.69
N GLU A 120 26.82 -7.58 -2.38
CA GLU A 120 27.25 -8.85 -1.77
C GLU A 120 26.11 -9.86 -1.74
N ARG A 121 24.91 -9.44 -1.34
CA ARG A 121 23.76 -10.35 -1.14
C ARG A 121 23.03 -10.71 -2.42
N CYS A 122 23.10 -9.88 -3.47
CA CYS A 122 22.64 -10.24 -4.81
C CYS A 122 23.40 -11.43 -5.42
N LYS A 123 24.53 -11.86 -4.85
CA LYS A 123 25.18 -13.13 -5.23
C LYS A 123 24.47 -14.33 -4.63
N GLU A 124 23.85 -14.18 -3.46
CA GLU A 124 23.20 -15.26 -2.70
C GLU A 124 21.73 -15.46 -3.10
N GLY A 125 21.09 -14.46 -3.70
CA GLY A 125 19.71 -14.53 -4.19
C GLY A 125 19.18 -13.19 -4.67
N SER A 126 17.94 -13.18 -5.15
CA SER A 126 17.21 -11.96 -5.53
C SER A 126 16.76 -11.17 -4.29
N VAL A 127 16.70 -9.84 -4.45
CA VAL A 127 16.33 -8.89 -3.41
C VAL A 127 15.12 -8.09 -3.88
N ALA A 128 14.08 -8.04 -3.05
CA ALA A 128 12.90 -7.20 -3.27
C ALA A 128 12.85 -6.09 -2.24
N LEU A 129 12.69 -4.85 -2.69
CA LEU A 129 12.60 -3.66 -1.85
C LEU A 129 11.28 -2.95 -2.12
N LEU A 130 10.40 -2.92 -1.11
CA LEU A 130 9.12 -2.23 -1.18
C LEU A 130 9.18 -0.88 -0.45
N LEU A 131 8.94 0.19 -1.20
CA LEU A 131 9.07 1.57 -0.74
C LEU A 131 7.73 2.31 -0.80
N LEU A 132 7.48 3.12 0.22
CA LEU A 132 6.62 4.31 0.16
C LEU A 132 7.55 5.52 0.15
N PRO A 133 7.89 6.07 -1.01
CA PRO A 133 8.75 7.23 -1.09
C PRO A 133 8.00 8.48 -0.65
N ASP A 134 8.66 9.33 0.13
CA ASP A 134 8.17 10.68 0.44
C ASP A 134 8.42 11.66 -0.72
N GLY A 135 9.28 11.29 -1.67
CA GLY A 135 9.56 12.03 -2.91
C GLY A 135 10.37 11.22 -3.93
N GLU A 136 10.43 11.70 -5.17
CA GLU A 136 11.15 11.04 -6.29
C GLU A 136 12.67 10.93 -6.07
N THR A 137 13.25 11.83 -5.29
CA THR A 137 14.69 11.84 -4.98
C THR A 137 15.14 10.60 -4.23
N GLN A 138 14.33 10.03 -3.35
CA GLN A 138 14.68 8.83 -2.57
C GLN A 138 14.94 7.60 -3.45
N ILE A 139 14.28 7.51 -4.60
CA ILE A 139 14.49 6.40 -5.55
C ILE A 139 15.75 6.66 -6.40
N SER A 140 16.07 7.92 -6.65
CA SER A 140 17.18 8.31 -7.54
C SER A 140 18.56 8.00 -6.96
N HIS A 141 18.67 7.89 -5.62
CA HIS A 141 19.91 7.52 -4.93
C HIS A 141 20.14 6.00 -4.88
N LEU A 142 19.14 5.19 -5.24
CA LEU A 142 19.25 3.75 -5.19
C LEU A 142 20.05 3.19 -6.37
N PRO A 143 20.77 2.07 -6.17
CA PRO A 143 21.49 1.38 -7.23
C PRO A 143 20.55 0.95 -8.36
N ARG A 144 21.10 0.76 -9.57
CA ARG A 144 20.32 0.41 -10.76
C ARG A 144 19.45 -0.83 -10.53
N VAL A 145 18.15 -0.63 -10.64
CA VAL A 145 17.09 -1.63 -10.43
C VAL A 145 16.86 -2.42 -11.72
N ASP A 146 16.60 -3.71 -11.60
CA ASP A 146 16.31 -4.56 -12.76
C ASP A 146 14.84 -4.46 -13.16
N GLU A 147 13.94 -4.51 -12.18
CA GLU A 147 12.50 -4.36 -12.39
C GLU A 147 11.87 -3.40 -11.38
N THR A 148 10.99 -2.51 -11.84
CA THR A 148 10.30 -1.55 -10.99
C THR A 148 8.79 -1.62 -11.24
N TYR A 149 8.03 -1.82 -10.18
CA TYR A 149 6.58 -1.79 -10.21
C TYR A 149 6.06 -0.68 -9.32
N ARG A 150 5.39 0.31 -9.90
CA ARG A 150 4.79 1.44 -9.17
C ARG A 150 3.28 1.38 -9.26
N ARG A 151 2.61 1.51 -8.11
CA ARG A 151 1.16 1.70 -8.03
C ARG A 151 0.82 2.74 -6.97
N GLY A 152 0.37 3.91 -7.43
CA GLY A 152 0.18 5.07 -6.56
C GLY A 152 1.50 5.47 -5.88
N ARG A 153 1.51 5.42 -4.55
CA ARG A 153 2.69 5.73 -3.71
C ARG A 153 3.53 4.48 -3.34
N LEU A 154 3.09 3.28 -3.71
CA LEU A 154 3.86 2.05 -3.48
C LEU A 154 4.78 1.82 -4.67
N VAL A 155 6.06 1.54 -4.38
CA VAL A 155 7.07 1.22 -5.39
C VAL A 155 7.79 -0.05 -4.95
N LEU A 156 7.67 -1.11 -5.74
CA LEU A 156 8.53 -2.29 -5.61
C LEU A 156 9.72 -2.14 -6.54
N LEU A 157 10.91 -2.34 -6.00
CA LEU A 157 12.16 -2.45 -6.72
C LEU A 157 12.66 -3.89 -6.56
N ALA A 158 12.83 -4.61 -7.66
CA ALA A 158 13.37 -5.96 -7.66
C ALA A 158 14.77 -5.96 -8.28
N TYR A 159 15.67 -6.63 -7.59
CA TYR A 159 17.05 -6.86 -7.98
C TYR A 159 17.26 -8.36 -8.16
N HIS A 160 17.60 -8.76 -9.37
CA HIS A 160 17.83 -10.17 -9.69
C HIS A 160 19.19 -10.62 -9.16
N GLN A 161 19.30 -11.93 -8.94
CA GLN A 161 20.57 -12.52 -8.53
C GLN A 161 21.61 -12.31 -9.64
N ARG A 162 22.72 -11.64 -9.32
CA ARG A 162 23.83 -11.47 -10.25
C ARG A 162 24.76 -12.66 -10.10
N ARG A 163 24.79 -13.53 -11.12
CA ARG A 163 25.79 -14.61 -11.17
C ARG A 163 27.20 -13.99 -11.30
N PRO A 164 28.20 -14.59 -10.63
CA PRO A 164 29.59 -14.15 -10.71
C PRO A 164 30.16 -14.29 -12.12
#